data_AF-A0A9D7Z9L2-F1
#
_entry.id   AF-A0A9D7Z9L2-F1
#
_cell.length_a   1.000
_cell.length_b   1.000
_cell.length_c   1.000
_cell.angle_alpha   90.00
_cell.angle_beta   90.00
_cell.angle_gamma   90.00
#
_symmetry.space_group_name_H-M   'P 1'
#
loop_
_entity.id
_entity.type
_entity.pdbx_description
1 polymer ?
#
loop_
_entity_poly.entity_id
_entity_poly.type
_entity_poly.pdbx_seq_one_letter_code
_entity_poly.pdbx_strand_id
1 'polypeptide(L)'
;MNSWLRKLGALMSCMAIAASGCAPRQPFYFFEDGDLSHYVGAVQKIEYPDTCQDPLDEAASTVEPLTLSNANFEEIWEVTLEDAIRTALENGKVLRNLGGRFSSFGGPRPQTGEPPVSLLTNPDLTPTVYDPALVETDPFRGVESALAQFDVQLSSSLTWERQDRPQNVGGPGTIIFQQHLLGDTGNWTTGLQKRTATGATFGLANETVYDNNNSPIRQPGVPSTWTTNYDFSFQQPLLQGAGLTYNRIAGPDAFENLYGRPNFRGVLLARVNADISLADFEIGVRNLISDTEQAYWELYFAFRDLEARKIGRDSALEAWRRVHALYVEQSRGGEADKEAQAREQYFFFRSEVEQALNSVFSAENRLRYMMGISSSDGRLIRPADEPTTARVTFDWQQSLVEALSRSAELRRQKWRIKQRELELTAAKNLILPRLDLVGRWRFLGMGNDLLGGNNAYGANGADPLEGTNAYATLFHGEFQEW
;
A
#
# COMPACT_ATOMS: atom_id res chain seq x y z
N MET A 1 65.80 3.75 -22.23
CA MET A 1 64.58 4.55 -21.93
C MET A 1 64.77 5.18 -20.55
N ASN A 2 64.99 6.50 -20.51
CA ASN A 2 65.71 7.18 -19.42
C ASN A 2 64.89 7.29 -18.11
N SER A 3 65.54 7.09 -16.96
CA SER A 3 64.91 7.17 -15.62
C SER A 3 64.27 8.52 -15.32
N TRP A 4 64.70 9.57 -16.03
CA TRP A 4 64.11 10.91 -15.98
C TRP A 4 62.68 10.96 -16.53
N LEU A 5 62.38 10.23 -17.61
CA LEU A 5 61.02 10.13 -18.19
C LEU A 5 60.06 9.38 -17.27
N ARG A 6 60.55 8.40 -16.49
CA ARG A 6 59.74 7.70 -15.48
C ARG A 6 59.38 8.60 -14.29
N LYS A 7 60.31 9.44 -13.84
CA LYS A 7 60.06 10.40 -12.74
C LYS A 7 59.10 11.52 -13.18
N LEU A 8 59.23 12.01 -14.41
CA LEU A 8 58.31 12.97 -15.02
C LEU A 8 56.90 12.38 -15.22
N GLY A 9 56.82 11.13 -15.68
CA GLY A 9 55.55 10.40 -15.78
C GLY A 9 54.86 10.23 -14.43
N ALA A 10 55.60 9.86 -13.38
CA ALA A 10 55.05 9.71 -12.03
C ALA A 10 54.57 11.05 -11.45
N LEU A 11 55.33 12.15 -11.65
CA LEU A 11 54.93 13.49 -11.22
C LEU A 11 53.68 13.99 -11.95
N MET A 12 53.60 13.78 -13.26
CA MET A 12 52.41 14.11 -14.06
C MET A 12 51.20 13.26 -13.66
N SER A 13 51.40 11.99 -13.32
CA SER A 13 50.32 11.10 -12.84
C SER A 13 49.78 11.54 -11.48
N CYS A 14 50.67 11.87 -10.52
CA CYS A 14 50.26 12.38 -9.21
C CYS A 14 49.55 13.75 -9.33
N MET A 15 50.00 14.61 -10.25
CA MET A 15 49.39 15.92 -10.49
C MET A 15 48.02 15.77 -11.19
N ALA A 16 47.84 14.79 -12.07
CA ALA A 16 46.55 14.47 -12.67
C ALA A 16 45.56 13.86 -11.67
N ILE A 17 46.02 13.02 -10.74
CA ILE A 17 45.17 12.47 -9.66
C ILE A 17 44.77 13.57 -8.67
N ALA A 18 45.67 14.51 -8.35
CA ALA A 18 45.34 15.66 -7.50
C ALA A 18 44.38 16.66 -8.18
N ALA A 19 44.48 16.84 -9.50
CA ALA A 19 43.60 17.72 -10.28
C ALA A 19 42.22 17.10 -10.59
N SER A 20 42.09 15.77 -10.53
CA SER A 20 40.82 15.04 -10.72
C SER A 20 40.19 14.53 -9.43
N GLY A 21 40.80 14.82 -8.28
CA GLY A 21 40.16 14.61 -6.98
C GLY A 21 38.83 15.35 -6.93
N CYS A 22 37.82 14.73 -6.33
CA CYS A 22 36.49 15.29 -6.13
C CYS A 22 36.56 16.63 -5.39
N ALA A 23 36.71 17.73 -6.12
CA ALA A 23 36.23 19.01 -5.65
C ALA A 23 34.71 18.86 -5.49
N PRO A 24 34.12 19.26 -4.35
CA PRO A 24 32.67 19.29 -4.22
C PRO A 24 32.16 20.26 -5.29
N ARG A 25 31.69 19.72 -6.42
CA ARG A 25 30.96 20.51 -7.41
C ARG A 25 29.69 20.94 -6.72
N GLN A 26 29.64 22.20 -6.30
CA GLN A 26 28.37 22.87 -6.14
C GLN A 26 27.58 22.66 -7.44
N PRO A 27 26.32 22.20 -7.38
CA PRO A 27 25.50 22.05 -8.56
C PRO A 27 25.43 23.40 -9.26
N PHE A 28 25.94 23.47 -10.50
CA PHE A 28 25.88 24.68 -11.32
C PHE A 28 24.45 24.83 -11.82
N TYR A 29 23.73 25.81 -11.27
CA TYR A 29 22.39 26.15 -11.75
C TYR A 29 22.51 27.24 -12.84
N PHE A 30 21.83 27.06 -13.97
CA PHE A 30 21.75 28.11 -14.99
C PHE A 30 21.10 29.37 -14.36
N PHE A 31 21.78 30.53 -14.44
CA PHE A 31 21.40 31.81 -13.79
C PHE A 31 21.49 31.84 -12.26
N GLU A 32 22.59 31.37 -11.69
CA GLU A 32 22.85 31.46 -10.25
C GLU A 32 23.43 32.84 -9.85
N ASP A 33 22.65 33.65 -9.13
CA ASP A 33 23.08 34.96 -8.59
C ASP A 33 24.00 34.85 -7.35
N GLY A 34 24.45 33.63 -7.00
CA GLY A 34 25.25 33.34 -5.80
C GLY A 34 24.46 33.37 -4.48
N ASP A 35 23.18 33.76 -4.53
CA ASP A 35 22.26 33.71 -3.41
C ASP A 35 21.29 32.52 -3.54
N LEU A 36 21.58 31.45 -2.79
CA LEU A 36 20.77 30.23 -2.72
C LEU A 36 19.49 30.43 -1.88
N SER A 37 19.30 31.60 -1.26
CA SER A 37 18.16 31.89 -0.38
C SER A 37 16.80 31.68 -1.06
N HIS A 38 16.70 31.97 -2.37
CA HIS A 38 15.46 31.83 -3.12
C HIS A 38 15.04 30.36 -3.33
N TYR A 39 16.02 29.44 -3.41
CA TYR A 39 15.76 27.99 -3.53
C TYR A 39 15.44 27.36 -2.18
N VAL A 40 16.05 27.84 -1.09
CA VAL A 40 15.77 27.35 0.27
C VAL A 40 14.28 27.54 0.62
N GLY A 41 13.69 28.67 0.20
CA GLY A 41 12.25 28.93 0.37
C GLY A 41 11.35 28.14 -0.57
N ALA A 42 11.81 27.81 -1.79
CA ALA A 42 11.02 27.06 -2.77
C ALA A 42 10.97 25.56 -2.45
N VAL A 43 12.09 24.96 -2.05
CA VAL A 43 12.16 23.52 -1.69
C VAL A 43 11.47 23.23 -0.36
N GLN A 44 11.45 24.19 0.57
CA GLN A 44 10.75 24.05 1.87
C GLN A 44 9.32 24.59 1.84
N LYS A 45 8.82 24.99 0.67
CA LYS A 45 7.44 25.43 0.56
C LYS A 45 6.54 24.24 0.84
N ILE A 46 5.62 24.40 1.80
CA ILE A 46 4.59 23.40 2.07
C ILE A 46 3.72 23.33 0.81
N GLU A 47 3.87 22.24 0.06
CA GLU A 47 2.95 21.88 -1.01
C GLU A 47 1.75 21.20 -0.38
N TYR A 48 0.58 21.80 -0.57
CA TYR A 48 -0.67 21.12 -0.28
C TYR A 48 -1.03 20.30 -1.51
N PRO A 49 -1.34 19.00 -1.36
CA PRO A 49 -1.77 18.20 -2.48
C PRO A 49 -3.02 18.83 -3.11
N ASP A 50 -3.04 18.96 -4.44
CA ASP A 50 -4.19 19.44 -5.23
C ASP A 50 -5.29 18.36 -5.30
N THR A 51 -5.71 17.87 -4.14
CA THR A 51 -6.88 17.01 -4.01
C THR A 51 -8.07 17.90 -3.71
N CYS A 52 -8.95 18.08 -4.70
CA CYS A 52 -10.28 18.66 -4.51
C CYS A 52 -11.15 17.65 -3.75
N GLN A 53 -10.92 17.51 -2.45
CA GLN A 53 -11.78 16.74 -1.56
C GLN A 53 -12.59 17.71 -0.73
N ASP A 54 -13.91 17.60 -0.83
CA ASP A 54 -14.81 18.30 0.08
C ASP A 54 -14.51 17.84 1.51
N PRO A 55 -14.54 18.75 2.51
CA PRO A 55 -14.43 18.34 3.90
C PRO A 55 -15.55 17.33 4.20
N LEU A 56 -15.24 16.33 5.04
CA LEU A 56 -16.24 15.39 5.52
C LEU A 56 -17.43 16.17 6.09
N ASP A 57 -18.65 15.79 5.71
CA ASP A 57 -19.88 16.48 6.15
C ASP A 57 -19.95 16.58 7.68
N GLU A 58 -19.41 15.57 8.39
CA GLU A 58 -19.34 15.54 9.85
C GLU A 58 -18.42 16.62 10.43
N ALA A 59 -17.31 16.91 9.75
CA ALA A 59 -16.38 17.96 10.14
C ALA A 59 -16.94 19.34 9.78
N ALA A 60 -17.53 19.49 8.59
CA ALA A 60 -18.09 20.73 8.09
C ALA A 60 -19.34 21.20 8.89
N SER A 61 -20.14 20.27 9.41
CA SER A 61 -21.38 20.56 10.15
C SER A 61 -21.16 20.80 11.65
N THR A 62 -19.91 20.89 12.11
CA THR A 62 -19.57 20.98 13.53
C THR A 62 -19.88 22.36 14.11
N VAL A 63 -20.67 22.39 15.18
CA VAL A 63 -20.99 23.58 15.98
C VAL A 63 -20.07 23.65 17.21
N GLU A 64 -20.13 24.74 17.99
CA GLU A 64 -19.37 24.88 19.24
C GLU A 64 -19.63 23.68 20.19
N PRO A 65 -18.59 23.10 20.81
CA PRO A 65 -18.74 21.93 21.66
C PRO A 65 -19.49 22.25 22.96
N LEU A 66 -20.28 21.27 23.42
CA LEU A 66 -20.95 21.34 24.72
C LEU A 66 -19.91 21.28 25.85
N THR A 67 -19.93 22.30 26.70
CA THR A 67 -19.02 22.44 27.85
C THR A 67 -19.77 22.98 29.06
N LEU A 68 -19.16 22.99 30.25
CA LEU A 68 -19.77 23.60 31.43
C LEU A 68 -20.07 25.11 31.24
N SER A 69 -19.23 25.80 30.45
CA SER A 69 -19.43 27.20 30.06
C SER A 69 -20.47 27.38 28.95
N ASN A 70 -20.62 26.39 28.07
CA ASN A 70 -21.56 26.39 26.95
C ASN A 70 -22.44 25.13 27.00
N ALA A 71 -23.40 25.12 27.92
CA ALA A 71 -24.32 24.00 28.14
C ALA A 71 -25.68 24.19 27.42
N ASN A 72 -25.73 25.07 26.41
CA ASN A 72 -26.95 25.33 25.65
C ASN A 72 -27.05 24.34 24.49
N PHE A 73 -28.06 23.49 24.53
CA PHE A 73 -28.44 22.59 23.45
C PHE A 73 -29.89 22.87 23.05
N GLU A 74 -30.22 22.68 21.77
CA GLU A 74 -31.54 22.96 21.22
C GLU A 74 -32.55 21.86 21.57
N GLU A 75 -32.10 20.60 21.53
CA GLU A 75 -32.95 19.42 21.70
C GLU A 75 -32.19 18.25 22.34
N ILE A 76 -32.90 17.42 23.10
CA ILE A 76 -32.38 16.14 23.59
C ILE A 76 -32.77 15.07 22.58
N TRP A 77 -31.77 14.40 22.00
CA TRP A 77 -31.97 13.32 21.04
C TRP A 77 -31.91 11.98 21.76
N GLU A 78 -33.06 11.34 21.93
CA GLU A 78 -33.17 10.00 22.51
C GLU A 78 -32.77 8.96 21.44
N VAL A 79 -31.73 8.18 21.70
CA VAL A 79 -31.14 7.21 20.77
C VAL A 79 -31.20 5.82 21.37
N THR A 80 -31.60 4.83 20.58
CA THR A 80 -31.55 3.41 20.96
C THR A 80 -30.18 2.81 20.63
N LEU A 81 -29.81 1.71 21.30
CA LEU A 81 -28.57 1.00 21.03
C LEU A 81 -28.50 0.51 19.58
N GLU A 82 -29.64 0.05 19.02
CA GLU A 82 -29.72 -0.38 17.63
C GLU A 82 -29.45 0.76 16.66
N ASP A 83 -30.04 1.94 16.88
CA ASP A 83 -29.83 3.11 16.02
C ASP A 83 -28.39 3.62 16.12
N ALA A 84 -27.77 3.58 17.32
CA ALA A 84 -26.37 3.93 17.49
C ALA A 84 -25.44 2.99 16.71
N ILE A 85 -25.68 1.68 16.77
CA ILE A 85 -24.91 0.67 16.01
C ILE A 85 -25.13 0.84 14.51
N ARG A 86 -26.38 1.05 14.07
CA ARG A 86 -26.71 1.27 12.66
C ARG A 86 -25.98 2.49 12.11
N THR A 87 -26.06 3.62 12.81
CA THR A 87 -25.39 4.86 12.42
C THR A 87 -23.86 4.67 12.35
N ALA A 88 -23.27 3.96 13.32
CA ALA A 88 -21.84 3.66 13.33
C ALA A 88 -21.38 2.83 12.12
N LEU A 89 -22.20 1.86 11.68
CA LEU A 89 -21.90 1.03 10.52
C LEU A 89 -22.13 1.77 9.19
N GLU A 90 -23.15 2.63 9.10
CA GLU A 90 -23.45 3.42 7.89
C GLU A 90 -22.38 4.49 7.62
N ASN A 91 -21.90 5.17 8.67
CA ASN A 91 -20.89 6.24 8.55
C ASN A 91 -19.44 5.73 8.71
N GLY A 92 -19.26 4.44 9.02
CA GLY A 92 -17.97 3.83 9.38
C GLY A 92 -17.08 3.47 8.19
N LYS A 93 -16.55 4.45 7.42
CA LYS A 93 -15.54 4.18 6.37
C LYS A 93 -14.20 3.73 6.96
N VAL A 94 -13.84 4.32 8.10
CA VAL A 94 -12.67 3.96 8.91
C VAL A 94 -13.20 3.26 10.15
N LEU A 95 -12.66 2.09 10.47
CA LEU A 95 -13.07 1.31 11.64
C LEU A 95 -12.43 1.93 12.88
N ARG A 96 -13.13 2.93 13.41
CA ARG A 96 -12.74 3.67 14.62
C ARG A 96 -12.68 2.72 15.82
N ASN A 97 -11.70 2.94 16.67
CA ASN A 97 -11.50 2.22 17.93
C ASN A 97 -11.25 3.24 19.04
N LEU A 98 -11.71 2.92 20.25
CA LEU A 98 -11.52 3.74 21.44
C LEU A 98 -10.15 3.58 22.11
N GLY A 99 -9.22 2.82 21.54
CA GLY A 99 -7.86 2.58 22.03
C GLY A 99 -7.75 1.47 23.09
N GLY A 100 -6.50 1.07 23.40
CA GLY A 100 -6.20 0.07 24.42
C GLY A 100 -6.43 0.60 25.84
N ARG A 101 -7.35 -0.01 26.58
CA ARG A 101 -7.65 0.30 28.00
C ARG A 101 -6.54 -0.24 28.90
N PHE A 102 -5.66 0.61 29.44
CA PHE A 102 -4.66 0.19 30.42
C PHE A 102 -5.30 -0.10 31.79
N SER A 103 -4.83 -1.14 32.48
CA SER A 103 -5.30 -1.47 33.83
C SER A 103 -4.79 -0.44 34.86
N SER A 104 -5.70 0.24 35.56
CA SER A 104 -5.38 0.90 36.83
C SER A 104 -5.84 0.04 38.01
N PHE A 105 -5.27 0.30 39.19
CA PHE A 105 -5.61 -0.38 40.44
C PHE A 105 -7.11 -0.23 40.74
N GLY A 106 -7.89 -1.30 40.55
CA GLY A 106 -9.36 -1.30 40.71
C GLY A 106 -10.16 -2.06 39.65
N GLY A 107 -9.51 -2.59 38.61
CA GLY A 107 -10.14 -3.35 37.51
C GLY A 107 -10.14 -2.56 36.19
N PRO A 108 -10.58 -3.17 35.06
CA PRO A 108 -10.63 -2.48 33.78
C PRO A 108 -11.74 -1.43 33.81
N ARG A 109 -11.39 -0.18 34.13
CA ARG A 109 -12.24 0.96 33.78
C ARG A 109 -12.00 1.31 32.30
N PRO A 110 -13.04 1.64 31.52
CA PRO A 110 -12.85 2.46 30.32
C PRO A 110 -11.97 3.66 30.69
N GLN A 111 -11.11 4.13 29.78
CA GLN A 111 -10.67 5.52 29.86
C GLN A 111 -11.91 6.40 29.75
N THR A 112 -12.49 6.73 30.90
CA THR A 112 -13.54 7.73 31.05
C THR A 112 -12.83 9.08 30.94
N GLY A 113 -12.84 9.69 29.75
CA GLY A 113 -12.44 11.10 29.56
C GLY A 113 -11.17 11.40 28.76
N GLU A 114 -10.46 10.40 28.22
CA GLU A 114 -9.40 10.67 27.23
C GLU A 114 -9.96 10.58 25.79
N PRO A 115 -9.65 11.55 24.92
CA PRO A 115 -10.11 11.51 23.54
C PRO A 115 -9.48 10.31 22.81
N PRO A 116 -10.22 9.68 21.88
CA PRO A 116 -9.67 8.59 21.07
C PRO A 116 -8.55 9.13 20.17
N VAL A 117 -7.30 8.81 20.53
CA VAL A 117 -6.10 9.29 19.81
C VAL A 117 -5.59 8.32 18.74
N SER A 118 -6.18 7.14 18.60
CA SER A 118 -5.66 6.06 17.72
C SER A 118 -5.46 6.51 16.27
N LEU A 119 -6.38 7.33 15.74
CA LEU A 119 -6.29 7.87 14.38
C LEU A 119 -5.15 8.87 14.21
N LEU A 120 -4.83 9.64 15.26
CA LEU A 120 -3.81 10.67 15.22
C LEU A 120 -2.41 10.10 15.52
N THR A 121 -2.34 9.05 16.34
CA THR A 121 -1.07 8.45 16.75
C THR A 121 -0.56 7.42 15.75
N ASN A 122 -1.46 6.68 15.09
CA ASN A 122 -1.08 5.68 14.11
C ASN A 122 -2.15 5.49 13.02
N PRO A 123 -2.30 6.46 12.10
CA PRO A 123 -3.29 6.41 11.04
C PRO A 123 -3.10 5.19 10.13
N ASP A 124 -1.85 4.81 9.83
CA ASP A 124 -1.51 3.70 8.90
C ASP A 124 -1.96 2.32 9.39
N LEU A 125 -2.18 2.14 10.70
CA LEU A 125 -2.62 0.87 11.28
C LEU A 125 -4.13 0.81 11.50
N THR A 126 -4.88 1.86 11.17
CA THR A 126 -6.33 1.86 11.38
C THR A 126 -7.03 1.18 10.22
N PRO A 127 -7.80 0.09 10.47
CA PRO A 127 -8.39 -0.65 9.38
C PRO A 127 -9.54 0.12 8.74
N THR A 128 -9.71 -0.07 7.43
CA THR A 128 -10.77 0.57 6.64
C THR A 128 -11.60 -0.47 5.89
N VAL A 129 -12.76 -0.05 5.39
CA VAL A 129 -13.61 -0.89 4.53
C VAL A 129 -12.91 -1.28 3.22
N TYR A 130 -11.90 -0.51 2.80
CA TYR A 130 -11.18 -0.73 1.55
C TYR A 130 -9.99 -1.69 1.69
N ASP A 131 -9.54 -2.01 2.90
CA ASP A 131 -8.31 -2.80 3.10
C ASP A 131 -8.33 -4.17 2.38
N PRO A 132 -9.43 -4.95 2.42
CA PRO A 132 -9.48 -6.21 1.68
C PRO A 132 -9.31 -6.01 0.17
N ALA A 133 -9.96 -4.98 -0.40
CA ALA A 133 -9.87 -4.65 -1.81
C ALA A 133 -8.46 -4.15 -2.19
N LEU A 134 -7.83 -3.36 -1.32
CA LEU A 134 -6.44 -2.89 -1.52
C LEU A 134 -5.45 -4.05 -1.53
N VAL A 135 -5.61 -5.02 -0.61
CA VAL A 135 -4.74 -6.22 -0.57
C VAL A 135 -4.97 -7.11 -1.79
N GLU A 136 -6.21 -7.25 -2.26
CA GLU A 136 -6.53 -8.07 -3.44
C GLU A 136 -6.01 -7.45 -4.74
N THR A 137 -6.08 -6.11 -4.87
CA THR A 137 -5.68 -5.35 -6.06
C THR A 137 -4.23 -4.85 -6.02
N ASP A 138 -3.47 -5.14 -4.97
CA ASP A 138 -2.07 -4.72 -4.83
C ASP A 138 -1.26 -5.15 -6.08
N PRO A 139 -0.65 -4.20 -6.82
CA PRO A 139 0.09 -4.51 -8.04
C PRO A 139 1.32 -5.41 -7.81
N PHE A 140 1.79 -5.55 -6.57
CA PHE A 140 2.97 -6.36 -6.25
C PHE A 140 2.65 -7.68 -5.56
N ARG A 141 1.59 -7.76 -4.75
CA ARG A 141 1.26 -8.94 -3.93
C ARG A 141 -0.20 -9.37 -4.00
N GLY A 142 -1.02 -8.65 -4.75
CA GLY A 142 -2.43 -8.94 -4.91
C GLY A 142 -2.69 -10.21 -5.71
N VAL A 143 -3.92 -10.72 -5.60
CA VAL A 143 -4.33 -11.95 -6.28
C VAL A 143 -4.31 -11.74 -7.79
N GLU A 144 -4.78 -10.59 -8.26
CA GLU A 144 -4.80 -10.24 -9.68
C GLU A 144 -3.38 -10.09 -10.25
N SER A 145 -2.47 -9.45 -9.51
CA SER A 145 -1.05 -9.36 -9.90
C SER A 145 -0.42 -10.75 -10.04
N ALA A 146 -0.63 -11.63 -9.06
CA ALA A 146 -0.10 -12.98 -9.09
C ALA A 146 -0.70 -13.86 -10.21
N LEU A 147 -1.95 -13.62 -10.61
CA LEU A 147 -2.59 -14.28 -11.74
C LEU A 147 -2.06 -13.75 -13.08
N ALA A 148 -1.92 -12.43 -13.21
CA ALA A 148 -1.41 -11.77 -14.41
C ALA A 148 0.00 -12.22 -14.79
N GLN A 149 0.80 -12.70 -13.83
CA GLN A 149 2.11 -13.30 -14.10
C GLN A 149 2.05 -14.58 -14.96
N PHE A 150 0.89 -15.23 -15.09
CA PHE A 150 0.68 -16.40 -15.96
C PHE A 150 -0.04 -16.05 -17.28
N ASP A 151 -0.40 -14.79 -17.48
CA ASP A 151 -1.01 -14.33 -18.71
C ASP A 151 0.00 -14.25 -19.85
N VAL A 152 -0.52 -14.14 -21.08
CA VAL A 152 0.32 -13.97 -22.26
C VAL A 152 0.83 -12.53 -22.30
N GLN A 153 2.14 -12.37 -22.30
CA GLN A 153 2.79 -11.07 -22.43
C GLN A 153 3.11 -10.82 -23.91
N LEU A 154 2.59 -9.71 -24.44
CA LEU A 154 2.97 -9.17 -25.75
C LEU A 154 3.97 -8.03 -25.54
N SER A 155 5.17 -8.17 -26.08
CA SER A 155 6.16 -7.10 -26.18
C SER A 155 6.34 -6.74 -27.65
N SER A 156 6.41 -5.44 -27.96
CA SER A 156 6.80 -4.97 -29.30
C SER A 156 7.65 -3.73 -29.16
N SER A 157 8.76 -3.67 -29.88
CA SER A 157 9.67 -2.54 -29.87
C SER A 157 10.19 -2.30 -31.29
N LEU A 158 10.27 -1.02 -31.67
CA LEU A 158 10.84 -0.57 -32.93
C LEU A 158 11.92 0.46 -32.62
N THR A 159 13.15 0.16 -32.99
CA THR A 159 14.27 1.10 -32.92
C THR A 159 14.72 1.44 -34.33
N TRP A 160 14.98 2.71 -34.59
CA TRP A 160 15.53 3.17 -35.86
C TRP A 160 16.73 4.07 -35.59
N GLU A 161 17.88 3.69 -36.12
CA GLU A 161 19.15 4.37 -35.92
C GLU A 161 19.71 4.81 -37.26
N ARG A 162 20.11 6.07 -37.36
CA ARG A 162 20.94 6.55 -38.46
C ARG A 162 22.38 6.60 -37.99
N GLN A 163 23.24 5.89 -38.70
CA GLN A 163 24.66 5.84 -38.46
C GLN A 163 25.38 6.77 -39.44
N ASP A 164 26.09 7.74 -38.87
CA ASP A 164 26.99 8.63 -39.61
C ASP A 164 28.26 8.81 -38.76
N ARG A 165 29.28 8.01 -39.05
CA ARG A 165 30.51 8.02 -38.24
C ARG A 165 31.77 7.80 -39.07
N PRO A 166 32.86 8.51 -38.75
CA PRO A 166 34.17 8.22 -39.30
C PRO A 166 34.73 6.92 -38.69
N GLN A 167 35.36 6.10 -39.51
CA GLN A 167 36.08 4.90 -39.10
C GLN A 167 37.56 5.02 -39.47
N ASN A 168 38.45 4.66 -38.54
CA ASN A 168 39.89 4.70 -38.76
C ASN A 168 40.37 3.45 -39.52
N VAL A 169 40.06 3.39 -40.82
CA VAL A 169 40.43 2.29 -41.74
C VAL A 169 41.40 2.82 -42.79
N GLY A 170 42.47 2.09 -43.11
CA GLY A 170 43.45 2.49 -44.13
C GLY A 170 44.06 1.31 -44.88
N GLY A 171 44.77 1.62 -45.97
CA GLY A 171 45.47 0.61 -46.79
C GLY A 171 44.50 -0.43 -47.40
N PRO A 172 44.89 -1.72 -47.48
CA PRO A 172 44.03 -2.77 -48.04
C PRO A 172 42.71 -2.99 -47.27
N GLY A 173 42.59 -2.47 -46.04
CA GLY A 173 41.35 -2.55 -45.26
C GLY A 173 40.19 -1.74 -45.87
N THR A 174 40.48 -0.73 -46.69
CA THR A 174 39.43 0.08 -47.35
C THR A 174 38.69 -0.67 -48.46
N ILE A 175 39.17 -1.85 -48.85
CA ILE A 175 38.49 -2.77 -49.78
C ILE A 175 37.27 -3.42 -49.12
N ILE A 176 37.29 -3.56 -47.79
CA ILE A 176 36.27 -4.29 -47.02
C ILE A 176 35.46 -3.34 -46.13
N PHE A 177 36.08 -2.27 -45.63
CA PHE A 177 35.45 -1.31 -44.73
C PHE A 177 35.55 0.12 -45.26
N GLN A 178 34.50 0.92 -45.06
CA GLN A 178 34.45 2.30 -45.52
C GLN A 178 34.98 3.26 -44.44
N GLN A 179 35.75 4.28 -44.84
CA GLN A 179 36.27 5.30 -43.90
C GLN A 179 35.18 6.21 -43.34
N HIS A 180 34.09 6.40 -44.09
CA HIS A 180 32.92 7.16 -43.70
C HIS A 180 31.69 6.25 -43.76
N LEU A 181 31.36 5.62 -42.63
CA LEU A 181 30.26 4.68 -42.57
C LEU A 181 28.94 5.43 -42.45
N LEU A 182 28.12 5.30 -43.49
CA LEU A 182 26.77 5.84 -43.56
C LEU A 182 25.80 4.67 -43.65
N GLY A 183 24.75 4.70 -42.84
CA GLY A 183 23.69 3.71 -42.91
C GLY A 183 22.49 4.07 -42.06
N ASP A 184 21.41 3.35 -42.31
CA ASP A 184 20.19 3.37 -41.52
C ASP A 184 19.89 1.92 -41.10
N THR A 185 19.71 1.69 -39.81
CA THR A 185 19.37 0.38 -39.25
C THR A 185 18.05 0.48 -38.51
N GLY A 186 17.09 -0.35 -38.90
CA GLY A 186 15.82 -0.52 -38.20
C GLY A 186 15.77 -1.88 -37.54
N ASN A 187 15.38 -1.97 -36.28
CA ASN A 187 15.10 -3.25 -35.63
C ASN A 187 13.67 -3.22 -35.08
N TRP A 188 12.83 -4.11 -35.58
CA TRP A 188 11.50 -4.35 -35.06
C TRP A 188 11.46 -5.73 -34.41
N THR A 189 11.26 -5.76 -33.09
CA THR A 189 11.07 -7.01 -32.36
C THR A 189 9.64 -7.06 -31.83
N THR A 190 8.98 -8.20 -31.99
CA THR A 190 7.66 -8.47 -31.42
C THR A 190 7.64 -9.87 -30.84
N GLY A 191 7.29 -10.01 -29.56
CA GLY A 191 7.30 -11.28 -28.86
C GLY A 191 5.99 -11.53 -28.11
N LEU A 192 5.53 -12.77 -28.17
CA LEU A 192 4.51 -13.33 -27.30
C LEU A 192 5.18 -14.34 -26.38
N GLN A 193 5.05 -14.16 -25.07
CA GLN A 193 5.55 -15.11 -24.08
C GLN A 193 4.41 -15.55 -23.17
N LYS A 194 4.30 -16.86 -22.96
CA LYS A 194 3.35 -17.46 -22.02
C LYS A 194 4.07 -18.34 -21.04
N ARG A 195 3.82 -18.15 -19.75
CA ARG A 195 4.27 -19.07 -18.71
C ARG A 195 3.12 -19.93 -18.22
N THR A 196 3.37 -21.23 -18.14
CA THR A 196 2.40 -22.20 -17.63
C THR A 196 2.51 -22.35 -16.12
N ALA A 197 1.44 -22.86 -15.50
CA ALA A 197 1.42 -23.13 -14.05
C ALA A 197 2.47 -24.16 -13.60
N THR A 198 3.05 -24.96 -14.50
CA THR A 198 4.11 -25.92 -14.17
C THR A 198 5.52 -25.32 -14.20
N GLY A 199 5.64 -24.04 -14.64
CA GLY A 199 6.90 -23.32 -14.77
C GLY A 199 7.45 -23.30 -16.20
N ALA A 200 6.85 -24.03 -17.15
CA ALA A 200 7.30 -24.02 -18.53
C ALA A 200 6.94 -22.69 -19.21
N THR A 201 7.87 -22.14 -20.00
CA THR A 201 7.69 -20.94 -20.79
C THR A 201 7.68 -21.28 -22.27
N PHE A 202 6.65 -20.78 -22.96
CA PHE A 202 6.54 -20.81 -24.41
C PHE A 202 6.74 -19.39 -24.92
N GLY A 203 7.59 -19.21 -25.92
CA GLY A 203 7.80 -17.93 -26.58
C GLY A 203 7.61 -18.07 -28.08
N LEU A 204 6.98 -17.07 -28.68
CA LEU A 204 6.97 -16.83 -30.12
C LEU A 204 7.49 -15.41 -30.33
N ALA A 205 8.64 -15.25 -30.97
CA ALA A 205 9.19 -13.94 -31.27
C ALA A 205 9.37 -13.76 -32.79
N ASN A 206 9.16 -12.54 -33.25
CA ASN A 206 9.59 -12.06 -34.55
C ASN A 206 10.65 -10.99 -34.32
N GLU A 207 11.76 -11.10 -35.03
CA GLU A 207 12.73 -10.03 -35.17
C GLU A 207 12.91 -9.72 -36.66
N THR A 208 12.67 -8.46 -37.02
CA THR A 208 12.82 -7.95 -38.38
C THR A 208 13.83 -6.81 -38.36
N VAL A 209 14.97 -7.02 -39.02
CA VAL A 209 16.06 -6.06 -39.11
C VAL A 209 16.13 -5.51 -40.53
N TYR A 210 16.08 -4.20 -40.63
CA TYR A 210 16.47 -3.44 -41.80
C TYR A 210 17.91 -2.97 -41.64
N ASP A 211 18.77 -3.26 -42.60
CA ASP A 211 20.12 -2.72 -42.64
C ASP A 211 20.42 -2.18 -44.03
N ASN A 212 20.58 -0.87 -44.12
CA ASN A 212 21.05 -0.16 -45.30
C ASN A 212 22.36 0.52 -44.95
N ASN A 213 23.45 0.18 -45.64
CA ASN A 213 24.73 0.82 -45.41
C ASN A 213 25.59 0.86 -46.67
N ASN A 214 26.60 1.71 -46.66
CA ASN A 214 27.54 1.90 -47.77
C ASN A 214 28.72 0.91 -47.76
N SER A 215 28.53 -0.31 -47.23
CA SER A 215 29.59 -1.32 -47.15
C SER A 215 30.06 -1.78 -48.54
N PRO A 216 31.37 -1.78 -48.85
CA PRO A 216 31.91 -2.17 -50.16
C PRO A 216 31.69 -3.65 -50.54
N ILE A 217 31.36 -4.50 -49.56
CA ILE A 217 31.19 -5.95 -49.74
C ILE A 217 29.73 -6.38 -49.97
N ARG A 218 28.79 -5.42 -50.04
CA ARG A 218 27.39 -5.71 -50.39
C ARG A 218 27.27 -6.08 -51.88
N GLN A 219 26.24 -6.84 -52.21
CA GLN A 219 25.93 -7.17 -53.60
C GLN A 219 25.68 -5.88 -54.40
N PRO A 220 26.30 -5.70 -55.59
CA PRO A 220 26.03 -4.54 -56.45
C PRO A 220 24.54 -4.43 -56.78
N GLY A 221 23.97 -3.22 -56.67
CA GLY A 221 22.55 -2.95 -56.92
C GLY A 221 21.63 -3.10 -55.70
N VAL A 222 22.13 -3.62 -54.57
CA VAL A 222 21.32 -3.92 -53.38
C VAL A 222 21.87 -3.19 -52.13
N PRO A 223 21.54 -1.90 -51.93
CA PRO A 223 22.06 -1.12 -50.81
C PRO A 223 21.41 -1.51 -49.47
N SER A 224 20.15 -1.95 -49.48
CA SER A 224 19.37 -2.32 -48.30
C SER A 224 19.10 -3.82 -48.23
N THR A 225 19.00 -4.33 -47.01
CA THR A 225 18.61 -5.71 -46.74
C THR A 225 17.62 -5.79 -45.61
N TRP A 226 16.58 -6.57 -45.79
CA TRP A 226 15.66 -6.98 -44.75
C TRP A 226 15.95 -8.42 -44.35
N THR A 227 16.14 -8.64 -43.07
CA THR A 227 16.11 -9.98 -42.48
C THR A 227 14.91 -10.06 -41.56
N THR A 228 14.17 -11.17 -41.61
CA THR A 228 13.06 -11.43 -40.71
C THR A 228 13.19 -12.84 -40.18
N ASN A 229 12.93 -13.05 -38.90
CA ASN A 229 12.93 -14.38 -38.33
C ASN A 229 11.68 -14.60 -37.48
N TYR A 230 11.23 -15.85 -37.41
CA TYR A 230 10.24 -16.29 -36.43
C TYR A 230 10.88 -17.36 -35.55
N ASP A 231 10.86 -17.10 -34.25
CA ASP A 231 11.50 -17.89 -33.22
C ASP A 231 10.44 -18.51 -32.31
N PHE A 232 10.38 -19.83 -32.29
CA PHE A 232 9.61 -20.60 -31.34
C PHE A 232 10.56 -21.10 -30.26
N SER A 233 10.31 -20.71 -29.02
CA SER A 233 11.09 -21.13 -27.87
C SER A 233 10.23 -21.90 -26.88
N PHE A 234 10.81 -22.96 -26.33
CA PHE A 234 10.22 -23.77 -25.28
C PHE A 234 11.27 -24.01 -24.21
N GLN A 235 10.95 -23.69 -22.96
CA GLN A 235 11.80 -24.01 -21.82
C GLN A 235 10.95 -24.59 -20.70
N GLN A 236 11.38 -25.72 -20.14
CA GLN A 236 10.73 -26.37 -19.01
C GLN A 236 11.74 -26.67 -17.90
N PRO A 237 11.60 -26.05 -16.71
CA PRO A 237 12.34 -26.49 -15.53
C PRO A 237 11.85 -27.87 -15.09
N LEU A 238 12.77 -28.79 -14.81
CA LEU A 238 12.48 -30.18 -14.43
C LEU A 238 12.68 -30.46 -12.93
N LEU A 239 13.55 -29.69 -12.26
CA LEU A 239 13.86 -29.86 -10.83
C LEU A 239 13.59 -28.58 -10.04
N GLN A 240 14.60 -27.72 -9.87
CA GLN A 240 14.42 -26.40 -9.26
C GLN A 240 13.44 -25.57 -10.09
N GLY A 241 12.44 -24.95 -9.45
CA GLY A 241 11.43 -24.15 -10.14
C GLY A 241 10.34 -24.97 -10.83
N ALA A 242 10.44 -26.30 -10.81
CA ALA A 242 9.49 -27.18 -11.46
C ALA A 242 8.26 -27.45 -10.57
N GLY A 243 7.13 -27.63 -11.24
CA GLY A 243 5.93 -28.15 -10.63
C GLY A 243 4.92 -27.08 -10.24
N LEU A 244 3.66 -27.51 -10.24
CA LEU A 244 2.51 -26.64 -10.06
C LEU A 244 2.40 -26.08 -8.64
N THR A 245 2.78 -26.87 -7.63
CA THR A 245 2.81 -26.41 -6.24
C THR A 245 3.84 -25.30 -6.03
N TYR A 246 5.04 -25.43 -6.60
CA TYR A 246 6.07 -24.41 -6.45
C TYR A 246 5.65 -23.10 -7.11
N ASN A 247 5.28 -23.14 -8.39
CA ASN A 247 4.94 -21.93 -9.15
C ASN A 247 3.70 -21.21 -8.58
N ARG A 248 2.73 -21.93 -8.02
CA ARG A 248 1.58 -21.33 -7.33
C ARG A 248 1.92 -20.66 -6.00
N ILE A 249 3.02 -21.05 -5.34
CA ILE A 249 3.46 -20.48 -4.05
C ILE A 249 4.51 -19.40 -4.27
N ALA A 250 5.58 -19.71 -4.98
CA ALA A 250 6.72 -18.84 -5.17
C ALA A 250 6.44 -17.71 -6.19
N GLY A 251 5.62 -18.00 -7.19
CA GLY A 251 5.50 -17.17 -8.37
C GLY A 251 6.64 -17.44 -9.38
N PRO A 252 6.59 -16.80 -10.55
CA PRO A 252 7.53 -16.97 -11.64
C PRO A 252 8.75 -16.03 -11.59
N ASP A 253 8.76 -15.08 -10.66
CA ASP A 253 9.84 -14.10 -10.53
C ASP A 253 11.17 -14.81 -10.29
N ALA A 254 12.23 -14.28 -10.91
CA ALA A 254 13.58 -14.76 -10.68
C ALA A 254 13.90 -14.59 -9.19
N PHE A 255 14.68 -15.54 -8.65
CA PHE A 255 15.20 -15.49 -7.29
C PHE A 255 16.23 -14.36 -7.17
N GLU A 256 15.79 -13.11 -7.19
CA GLU A 256 16.63 -11.95 -6.91
C GLU A 256 16.72 -11.78 -5.40
N ASN A 257 17.80 -12.36 -4.88
CA ASN A 257 18.07 -12.50 -3.46
C ASN A 257 18.69 -11.22 -2.89
N LEU A 258 18.15 -10.04 -3.21
CA LEU A 258 18.76 -8.74 -2.86
C LEU A 258 18.91 -8.54 -1.35
N TYR A 259 18.18 -9.31 -0.52
CA TYR A 259 18.20 -9.23 0.95
C TYR A 259 18.30 -10.59 1.67
N GLY A 260 18.75 -11.66 0.99
CA GLY A 260 18.92 -12.98 1.60
C GLY A 260 17.62 -13.68 2.04
N ARG A 261 16.45 -13.19 1.60
CA ARG A 261 15.15 -13.86 1.75
C ARG A 261 14.48 -13.99 0.38
N PRO A 262 13.98 -15.18 0.01
CA PRO A 262 13.14 -15.33 -1.17
C PRO A 262 11.89 -14.46 -1.03
N ASN A 263 11.59 -13.63 -2.02
CA ASN A 263 10.32 -12.91 -2.08
C ASN A 263 9.32 -13.76 -2.86
N PHE A 264 8.49 -14.53 -2.15
CA PHE A 264 7.47 -15.37 -2.78
C PHE A 264 6.18 -14.58 -3.00
N ARG A 265 5.70 -14.57 -4.24
CA ARG A 265 4.53 -13.78 -4.68
C ARG A 265 3.49 -14.60 -5.44
N GLY A 266 3.51 -15.92 -5.28
CA GLY A 266 2.58 -16.79 -5.99
C GLY A 266 1.13 -16.63 -5.53
N VAL A 267 0.22 -17.04 -6.41
CA VAL A 267 -1.25 -16.94 -6.25
C VAL A 267 -1.75 -17.48 -4.91
N LEU A 268 -1.18 -18.57 -4.40
CA LEU A 268 -1.60 -19.14 -3.11
C LEU A 268 -1.24 -18.24 -1.94
N LEU A 269 -0.08 -17.59 -1.97
CA LEU A 269 0.29 -16.64 -0.91
C LEU A 269 -0.53 -15.36 -1.00
N ALA A 270 -0.79 -14.86 -2.21
CA ALA A 270 -1.65 -13.71 -2.43
C ALA A 270 -3.08 -13.96 -1.88
N ARG A 271 -3.66 -15.13 -2.15
CA ARG A 271 -4.97 -15.53 -1.59
C ARG A 271 -4.96 -15.64 -0.07
N VAL A 272 -3.92 -16.22 0.51
CA VAL A 272 -3.78 -16.29 1.98
C VAL A 272 -3.67 -14.89 2.59
N ASN A 273 -3.00 -13.94 1.93
CA ASN A 273 -2.96 -12.55 2.39
C ASN A 273 -4.33 -11.88 2.30
N ALA A 274 -5.09 -12.10 1.22
CA ALA A 274 -6.48 -11.64 1.11
C ALA A 274 -7.36 -12.24 2.23
N ASP A 275 -7.25 -13.54 2.51
CA ASP A 275 -7.98 -14.20 3.60
C ASP A 275 -7.62 -13.64 4.99
N ILE A 276 -6.33 -13.29 5.21
CA ILE A 276 -5.88 -12.60 6.43
C ILE A 276 -6.55 -11.22 6.52
N SER A 277 -6.55 -10.44 5.43
CA SER A 277 -7.16 -9.11 5.40
C SER A 277 -8.67 -9.15 5.66
N LEU A 278 -9.37 -10.17 5.16
CA LEU A 278 -10.79 -10.38 5.43
C LEU A 278 -11.05 -10.71 6.89
N ALA A 279 -10.20 -11.55 7.51
CA ALA A 279 -10.29 -11.84 8.94
C ALA A 279 -9.98 -10.61 9.81
N ASP A 280 -9.01 -9.78 9.41
CA ASP A 280 -8.70 -8.51 10.08
C ASP A 280 -9.87 -7.52 9.98
N PHE A 281 -10.53 -7.45 8.82
CA PHE A 281 -11.76 -6.67 8.64
C PHE A 281 -12.90 -7.16 9.55
N GLU A 282 -13.15 -8.47 9.62
CA GLU A 282 -14.16 -9.06 10.52
C GLU A 282 -13.87 -8.73 12.00
N ILE A 283 -12.61 -8.80 12.43
CA ILE A 283 -12.18 -8.39 13.78
C ILE A 283 -12.47 -6.90 13.99
N GLY A 284 -12.14 -6.06 13.01
CA GLY A 284 -12.37 -4.62 13.05
C GLY A 284 -13.85 -4.27 13.23
N VAL A 285 -14.74 -4.86 12.43
CA VAL A 285 -16.20 -4.66 12.53
C VAL A 285 -16.74 -5.12 13.88
N ARG A 286 -16.32 -6.30 14.36
CA ARG A 286 -16.73 -6.81 15.68
C ARG A 286 -16.31 -5.85 16.80
N ASN A 287 -15.07 -5.36 16.75
CA ASN A 287 -14.55 -4.45 17.76
C ASN A 287 -15.27 -3.09 17.69
N LEU A 288 -15.57 -2.58 16.49
CA LEU A 288 -16.36 -1.36 16.30
C LEU A 288 -17.73 -1.48 16.99
N ILE A 289 -18.46 -2.58 16.74
CA ILE A 289 -19.77 -2.81 17.38
C ILE A 289 -19.64 -2.88 18.90
N SER A 290 -18.67 -3.65 19.41
CA SER A 290 -18.40 -3.78 20.85
C SER A 290 -18.04 -2.45 21.50
N ASP A 291 -17.25 -1.62 20.83
CA ASP A 291 -16.82 -0.31 21.34
C ASP A 291 -17.98 0.71 21.30
N THR A 292 -18.83 0.67 20.27
CA THR A 292 -20.05 1.47 20.20
C THR A 292 -21.03 1.10 21.31
N GLU A 293 -21.25 -0.18 21.56
CA GLU A 293 -22.10 -0.67 22.66
C GLU A 293 -21.56 -0.20 24.02
N GLN A 294 -20.25 -0.30 24.24
CA GLN A 294 -19.62 0.18 25.47
C GLN A 294 -19.77 1.70 25.63
N ALA A 295 -19.56 2.48 24.58
CA ALA A 295 -19.73 3.94 24.63
C ALA A 295 -21.18 4.33 24.92
N TYR A 296 -22.15 3.60 24.37
CA TYR A 296 -23.57 3.79 24.62
C TYR A 296 -23.92 3.57 26.11
N TRP A 297 -23.50 2.43 26.68
CA TRP A 297 -23.76 2.14 28.09
C TRP A 297 -22.96 3.02 29.06
N GLU A 298 -21.78 3.50 28.65
CA GLU A 298 -21.01 4.49 29.42
C GLU A 298 -21.74 5.83 29.49
N LEU A 299 -22.33 6.29 28.39
CA LEU A 299 -23.19 7.47 28.37
C LEU A 299 -24.42 7.28 29.28
N TYR A 300 -25.07 6.11 29.22
CA TYR A 300 -26.20 5.79 30.09
C TYR A 300 -25.80 5.87 31.57
N PHE A 301 -24.66 5.28 31.93
CA PHE A 301 -24.11 5.36 33.28
C PHE A 301 -23.81 6.80 33.70
N ALA A 302 -23.22 7.62 32.83
CA ALA A 302 -22.91 9.02 33.12
C ALA A 302 -24.18 9.85 33.42
N PHE A 303 -25.28 9.60 32.71
CA PHE A 303 -26.57 10.22 33.02
C PHE A 303 -27.11 9.80 34.40
N ARG A 304 -27.00 8.51 34.75
CA ARG A 304 -27.43 8.01 36.07
C ARG A 304 -26.58 8.56 37.22
N ASP A 305 -25.26 8.70 37.03
CA ASP A 305 -24.38 9.33 38.01
C ASP A 305 -24.72 10.82 38.19
N LEU A 306 -24.98 11.54 37.09
CA LEU A 306 -25.43 12.94 37.15
C LEU A 306 -26.75 13.08 37.91
N GLU A 307 -27.71 12.21 37.68
CA GLU A 307 -28.99 12.19 38.39
C GLU A 307 -28.80 11.96 39.89
N ALA A 308 -27.99 10.97 40.28
CA ALA A 308 -27.68 10.68 41.68
C ALA A 308 -27.01 11.86 42.39
N ARG A 309 -26.03 12.51 41.74
CA ARG A 309 -25.35 13.68 42.30
C ARG A 309 -26.25 14.91 42.41
N LYS A 310 -27.18 15.12 41.47
CA LYS A 310 -28.19 16.17 41.56
C LYS A 310 -29.06 15.99 42.81
N ILE A 311 -29.52 14.76 43.07
CA ILE A 311 -30.28 14.45 44.28
C ILE A 311 -29.46 14.72 45.55
N GLY A 312 -28.17 14.37 45.55
CA GLY A 312 -27.24 14.65 46.65
C GLY A 312 -27.07 16.16 46.91
N ARG A 313 -26.83 16.94 45.85
CA ARG A 313 -26.75 18.41 45.92
C ARG A 313 -28.04 19.03 46.43
N ASP A 314 -29.19 18.59 45.92
CA ASP A 314 -30.49 19.14 46.29
C ASP A 314 -30.82 18.83 47.76
N SER A 315 -30.48 17.63 48.23
CA SER A 315 -30.56 17.25 49.65
C SER A 315 -29.65 18.11 50.54
N ALA A 316 -28.42 18.39 50.09
CA ALA A 316 -27.49 19.27 50.81
C ALA A 316 -27.95 20.73 50.82
N LEU A 317 -28.59 21.20 49.74
CA LEU A 317 -29.19 22.53 49.66
C LEU A 317 -30.33 22.68 50.66
N GLU A 318 -31.20 21.68 50.79
CA GLU A 318 -32.26 21.69 51.80
C GLU A 318 -31.70 21.70 53.22
N ALA A 319 -30.66 20.90 53.49
CA ALA A 319 -29.98 20.89 54.78
C ALA A 319 -29.37 22.26 55.11
N TRP A 320 -28.66 22.87 54.16
CA TRP A 320 -28.10 24.22 54.33
C TRP A 320 -29.20 25.26 54.57
N ARG A 321 -30.31 25.23 53.82
CA ARG A 321 -31.45 26.14 54.04
C ARG A 321 -32.04 26.03 55.45
N ARG A 322 -32.17 24.82 55.99
CA ARG A 322 -32.66 24.59 57.36
C ARG A 322 -31.69 25.14 58.41
N VAL A 323 -30.39 24.88 58.27
CA VAL A 323 -29.37 25.40 59.20
C VAL A 323 -29.26 26.92 59.11
N HIS A 324 -29.35 27.49 57.90
CA HIS A 324 -29.31 28.93 57.66
C HIS A 324 -30.52 29.64 58.29
N ALA A 325 -31.72 29.05 58.23
CA ALA A 325 -32.89 29.60 58.92
C ALA A 325 -32.68 29.66 60.44
N LEU A 326 -32.15 28.59 61.06
CA LEU A 326 -31.81 28.58 62.49
C LEU A 326 -30.72 29.59 62.86
N TYR A 327 -29.77 29.84 61.95
CA TYR A 327 -28.72 30.86 62.13
C TYR A 327 -29.31 32.28 62.16
N VAL A 328 -30.21 32.60 61.23
CA VAL A 328 -30.91 33.89 61.18
C VAL A 328 -31.77 34.10 62.42
N GLU A 329 -32.44 33.06 62.91
CA GLU A 329 -33.25 33.09 64.14
C GLU A 329 -32.42 33.06 65.43
N GLN A 330 -31.08 32.93 65.35
CA GLN A 330 -30.17 32.75 66.48
C GLN A 330 -30.57 31.59 67.42
N SER A 331 -31.14 30.53 66.84
CA SER A 331 -31.64 29.37 67.57
C SER A 331 -30.56 28.30 67.73
N ARG A 332 -30.74 27.41 68.72
CA ARG A 332 -29.78 26.33 69.02
C ARG A 332 -29.63 25.41 67.80
N GLY A 333 -28.40 25.24 67.32
CA GLY A 333 -28.09 24.46 66.13
C GLY A 333 -27.79 25.28 64.87
N GLY A 334 -28.09 26.58 64.87
CA GLY A 334 -27.68 27.56 63.85
C GLY A 334 -26.41 28.32 64.21
N GLU A 335 -25.44 27.68 64.85
CA GLU A 335 -24.15 28.33 65.14
C GLU A 335 -23.40 28.66 63.84
N ALA A 336 -22.58 29.72 63.84
CA ALA A 336 -21.84 30.14 62.64
C ALA A 336 -21.00 29.01 62.02
N ASP A 337 -20.39 28.17 62.86
CA ASP A 337 -19.59 27.02 62.41
C ASP A 337 -20.43 25.96 61.69
N LYS A 338 -21.66 25.73 62.16
CA LYS A 338 -22.59 24.75 61.56
C LYS A 338 -23.16 25.25 60.23
N GLU A 339 -23.44 26.54 60.14
CA GLU A 339 -23.85 27.18 58.87
C GLU A 339 -22.73 27.08 57.84
N ALA A 340 -21.49 27.42 58.24
CA ALA A 340 -20.32 27.34 57.37
C ALA A 340 -20.06 25.91 56.89
N GLN A 341 -20.18 24.90 57.77
CA GLN A 341 -20.03 23.50 57.41
C GLN A 341 -21.13 23.03 56.43
N ALA A 342 -22.39 23.37 56.69
CA ALA A 342 -23.49 23.02 55.79
C ALA A 342 -23.34 23.69 54.41
N ARG A 343 -22.86 24.93 54.39
CA ARG A 343 -22.55 25.67 53.17
C ARG A 343 -21.41 25.03 52.39
N GLU A 344 -20.32 24.66 53.04
CA GLU A 344 -19.17 23.97 52.42
C GLU A 344 -19.60 22.64 51.79
N GLN A 345 -20.39 21.84 52.51
CA GLN A 345 -20.95 20.60 51.97
C GLN A 345 -21.82 20.80 50.72
N TYR A 346 -22.64 21.86 50.68
CA TYR A 346 -23.41 22.21 49.48
C TYR A 346 -22.51 22.57 48.29
N PHE A 347 -21.49 23.40 48.49
CA PHE A 347 -20.55 23.75 47.42
C PHE A 347 -19.72 22.56 46.95
N PHE A 348 -19.39 21.63 47.86
CA PHE A 348 -18.75 20.36 47.51
C PHE A 348 -19.66 19.54 46.56
N PHE A 349 -20.90 19.27 46.94
CA PHE A 349 -21.84 18.54 46.07
C PHE A 349 -22.14 19.28 44.75
N ARG A 350 -22.16 20.62 44.77
CA ARG A 350 -22.29 21.40 43.53
C ARG A 350 -21.11 21.14 42.60
N SER A 351 -19.88 21.13 43.12
CA SER A 351 -18.70 20.82 42.31
C SER A 351 -18.74 19.39 41.76
N GLU A 352 -19.27 18.43 42.53
CA GLU A 352 -19.46 17.05 42.07
C GLU A 352 -20.51 16.94 40.94
N VAL A 353 -21.58 17.74 40.98
CA VAL A 353 -22.58 17.80 39.88
C VAL A 353 -21.96 18.39 38.62
N GLU A 354 -21.16 19.45 38.75
CA GLU A 354 -20.44 20.05 37.61
C GLU A 354 -19.45 19.04 37.00
N GLN A 355 -18.73 18.26 37.81
CA GLN A 355 -17.87 17.18 37.34
C GLN A 355 -18.63 16.06 36.62
N ALA A 356 -19.79 15.63 37.14
CA ALA A 356 -20.62 14.62 36.47
C ALA A 356 -21.21 15.14 35.16
N LEU A 357 -21.60 16.42 35.09
CA LEU A 357 -22.07 17.02 33.84
C LEU A 357 -20.97 17.02 32.77
N ASN A 358 -19.73 17.36 33.15
CA ASN A 358 -18.59 17.26 32.24
C ASN A 358 -18.33 15.81 31.77
N SER A 359 -18.58 14.84 32.65
CA SER A 359 -18.46 13.41 32.33
C SER A 359 -19.53 12.98 31.31
N VAL A 360 -20.75 13.54 31.37
CA VAL A 360 -21.80 13.31 30.36
C VAL A 360 -21.36 13.83 28.99
N PHE A 361 -20.89 15.07 28.89
CA PHE A 361 -20.41 15.62 27.60
C PHE A 361 -19.22 14.84 27.04
N SER A 362 -18.32 14.38 27.90
CA SER A 362 -17.19 13.55 27.48
C SER A 362 -17.64 12.18 26.96
N ALA A 363 -18.59 11.52 27.63
CA ALA A 363 -19.15 10.25 27.21
C ALA A 363 -19.98 10.37 25.92
N GLU A 364 -20.71 11.47 25.75
CA GLU A 364 -21.45 11.78 24.53
C GLU A 364 -20.51 11.94 23.34
N ASN A 365 -19.45 12.74 23.48
CA ASN A 365 -18.46 12.94 22.42
C ASN A 365 -17.81 11.61 22.01
N ARG A 366 -17.62 10.70 22.96
CA ARG A 366 -17.12 9.35 22.69
C ARG A 366 -18.10 8.53 21.86
N LEU A 367 -19.39 8.57 22.17
CA LEU A 367 -20.43 7.90 21.39
C LEU A 367 -20.56 8.51 19.99
N ARG A 368 -20.56 9.84 19.86
CA ARG A 368 -20.57 10.55 18.58
C ARG A 368 -19.38 10.15 17.68
N TYR A 369 -18.19 10.07 18.27
CA TYR A 369 -17.01 9.60 17.56
C TYR A 369 -17.19 8.19 17.01
N MET A 370 -17.76 7.26 17.80
CA MET A 370 -18.02 5.89 17.36
C MET A 370 -19.10 5.81 16.28
N MET A 371 -20.18 6.59 16.42
CA MET A 371 -21.24 6.75 15.41
C MET A 371 -20.76 7.44 14.13
N GLY A 372 -19.55 8.03 14.16
CA GLY A 372 -19.00 8.74 13.01
C GLY A 372 -19.84 9.93 12.60
N ILE A 373 -20.43 10.64 13.56
CA ILE A 373 -21.19 11.88 13.34
C ILE A 373 -20.37 13.09 13.82
N SER A 374 -20.86 14.30 13.52
CA SER A 374 -20.22 15.53 13.98
C SER A 374 -20.05 15.53 15.50
N SER A 375 -18.98 16.16 16.02
CA SER A 375 -18.71 16.22 17.46
C SER A 375 -19.75 17.06 18.22
N SER A 376 -20.35 18.04 17.56
CA SER A 376 -21.44 18.84 18.09
C SER A 376 -22.35 19.31 16.96
N ASP A 377 -23.63 18.99 17.06
CA ASP A 377 -24.69 19.38 16.12
C ASP A 377 -25.81 20.19 16.81
N GLY A 378 -25.54 20.71 18.01
CA GLY A 378 -26.52 21.45 18.83
C GLY A 378 -27.51 20.58 19.61
N ARG A 379 -27.50 19.26 19.41
CA ARG A 379 -28.34 18.30 20.16
C ARG A 379 -27.55 17.69 21.32
N LEU A 380 -28.24 17.13 22.31
CA LEU A 380 -27.63 16.31 23.38
C LEU A 380 -28.14 14.88 23.27
N ILE A 381 -27.25 13.91 23.03
CA ILE A 381 -27.65 12.51 22.95
C ILE A 381 -28.01 11.97 24.34
N ARG A 382 -29.17 11.31 24.46
CA ARG A 382 -29.54 10.53 25.63
C ARG A 382 -29.85 9.07 25.21
N PRO A 383 -29.27 8.07 25.89
CA PRO A 383 -29.65 6.67 25.70
C PRO A 383 -31.09 6.41 26.14
N ALA A 384 -31.91 5.84 25.25
CA ALA A 384 -33.32 5.56 25.49
C ALA A 384 -33.56 4.19 26.16
N ASP A 385 -32.62 3.25 26.02
CA ASP A 385 -32.76 1.88 26.52
C ASP A 385 -32.30 1.71 27.96
N GLU A 386 -32.92 0.77 28.67
CA GLU A 386 -32.51 0.37 30.01
C GLU A 386 -31.72 -0.95 30.00
N PRO A 387 -30.65 -1.07 30.79
CA PRO A 387 -29.86 -2.30 30.84
C PRO A 387 -30.66 -3.45 31.48
N THR A 388 -30.50 -4.65 30.94
CA THR A 388 -31.18 -5.84 31.47
C THR A 388 -30.67 -6.17 32.87
N THR A 389 -31.57 -6.30 33.84
CA THR A 389 -31.25 -6.70 35.23
C THR A 389 -31.14 -8.22 35.40
N ALA A 390 -31.62 -8.99 34.43
CA ALA A 390 -31.57 -10.44 34.45
C ALA A 390 -30.12 -10.95 34.30
N ARG A 391 -29.72 -11.90 35.15
CA ARG A 391 -28.42 -12.54 35.03
C ARG A 391 -28.40 -13.43 33.78
N VAL A 392 -27.62 -13.05 32.79
CA VAL A 392 -27.31 -13.93 31.65
C VAL A 392 -26.26 -14.94 32.09
N THR A 393 -26.56 -16.23 31.92
CA THR A 393 -25.62 -17.32 32.18
C THR A 393 -25.36 -18.06 30.89
N PHE A 394 -24.11 -18.04 30.43
CA PHE A 394 -23.69 -18.80 29.25
C PHE A 394 -23.20 -20.20 29.64
N ASP A 395 -23.52 -21.20 28.84
CA ASP A 395 -22.91 -22.53 28.95
C ASP A 395 -21.45 -22.43 28.53
N TRP A 396 -20.55 -22.78 29.45
CA TRP A 396 -19.11 -22.65 29.25
C TRP A 396 -18.60 -23.52 28.09
N GLN A 397 -19.06 -24.76 28.01
CA GLN A 397 -18.64 -25.72 27.00
C GLN A 397 -19.14 -25.28 25.63
N GLN A 398 -20.38 -24.80 25.53
CA GLN A 398 -20.91 -24.25 24.27
C GLN A 398 -20.11 -23.03 23.82
N SER A 399 -19.83 -22.12 24.74
CA SER A 399 -19.09 -20.88 24.47
C SER A 399 -17.65 -21.18 24.03
N LEU A 400 -17.00 -22.18 24.65
CA LEU A 400 -15.66 -22.62 24.28
C LEU A 400 -15.61 -23.18 22.85
N VAL A 401 -16.56 -24.06 22.50
CA VAL A 401 -16.62 -24.64 21.14
C VAL A 401 -16.91 -23.57 20.10
N GLU A 402 -17.83 -22.64 20.41
CA GLU A 402 -18.12 -21.51 19.53
C GLU A 402 -16.91 -20.60 19.35
N ALA A 403 -16.22 -20.23 20.44
CA ALA A 403 -15.03 -19.40 20.39
C ALA A 403 -13.90 -20.05 19.56
N LEU A 404 -13.64 -21.36 19.73
CA LEU A 404 -12.60 -22.07 18.99
C LEU A 404 -12.92 -22.24 17.50
N SER A 405 -14.20 -22.31 17.13
CA SER A 405 -14.64 -22.50 15.74
C SER A 405 -14.83 -21.20 14.98
N ARG A 406 -15.36 -20.15 15.63
CA ARG A 406 -15.74 -18.89 14.98
C ARG A 406 -14.75 -17.75 15.16
N SER A 407 -13.84 -17.79 16.14
CA SER A 407 -12.88 -16.70 16.37
C SER A 407 -12.07 -16.36 15.11
N ALA A 408 -12.22 -15.12 14.66
CA ALA A 408 -11.48 -14.58 13.53
C ALA A 408 -9.98 -14.45 13.84
N GLU A 409 -9.59 -14.21 15.09
CA GLU A 409 -8.19 -14.17 15.51
C GLU A 409 -7.51 -15.53 15.31
N LEU A 410 -8.17 -16.62 15.74
CA LEU A 410 -7.66 -17.97 15.53
C LEU A 410 -7.60 -18.31 14.04
N ARG A 411 -8.61 -17.89 13.26
CA ARG A 411 -8.63 -18.09 11.80
C ARG A 411 -7.45 -17.37 11.13
N ARG A 412 -7.21 -16.11 11.48
CA ARG A 412 -6.06 -15.32 11.02
C ARG A 412 -4.73 -15.97 11.37
N GLN A 413 -4.57 -16.46 12.61
CA GLN A 413 -3.33 -17.15 13.01
C GLN A 413 -3.13 -18.47 12.24
N LYS A 414 -4.20 -19.25 12.01
CA LYS A 414 -4.15 -20.45 11.16
C LYS A 414 -3.68 -20.11 9.74
N TRP A 415 -4.19 -19.03 9.15
CA TRP A 415 -3.74 -18.55 7.83
C TRP A 415 -2.26 -18.12 7.82
N ARG A 416 -1.80 -17.41 8.86
CA ARG A 416 -0.37 -17.06 9.00
C ARG A 416 0.53 -18.30 9.13
N ILE A 417 0.11 -19.31 9.89
CA ILE A 417 0.83 -20.59 9.97
C ILE A 417 0.87 -21.24 8.58
N LYS A 418 -0.27 -21.26 7.89
CA LYS A 418 -0.36 -21.83 6.54
C LYS A 418 0.56 -21.13 5.54
N GLN A 419 0.64 -19.80 5.62
CA GLN A 419 1.57 -18.99 4.82
C GLN A 419 3.01 -19.47 5.02
N ARG A 420 3.46 -19.62 6.28
CA ARG A 420 4.82 -20.10 6.60
C ARG A 420 5.07 -21.53 6.13
N GLU A 421 4.09 -22.42 6.21
CA GLU A 421 4.19 -23.79 5.66
C GLU A 421 4.40 -23.79 4.14
N LEU A 422 3.69 -22.92 3.43
CA LEU A 422 3.83 -22.77 1.98
C LEU A 422 5.20 -22.19 1.62
N GLU A 423 5.64 -21.14 2.30
CA GLU A 423 6.98 -20.56 2.14
C GLU A 423 8.09 -21.60 2.39
N LEU A 424 7.95 -22.45 3.42
CA LEU A 424 8.87 -23.54 3.69
C LEU A 424 8.89 -24.57 2.55
N THR A 425 7.73 -24.89 1.98
CA THR A 425 7.61 -25.83 0.86
C THR A 425 8.30 -25.27 -0.39
N ALA A 426 8.13 -23.98 -0.68
CA ALA A 426 8.81 -23.31 -1.78
C ALA A 426 10.34 -23.22 -1.55
N ALA A 427 10.76 -22.89 -0.32
CA ALA A 427 12.17 -22.81 0.03
C ALA A 427 12.90 -24.16 -0.11
N LYS A 428 12.24 -25.28 0.20
CA LYS A 428 12.82 -26.62 -0.03
C LYS A 428 13.07 -26.91 -1.51
N ASN A 429 12.18 -26.46 -2.40
CA ASN A 429 12.37 -26.64 -3.85
C ASN A 429 13.58 -25.86 -4.37
N LEU A 430 13.88 -24.69 -3.79
CA LEU A 430 15.04 -23.89 -4.15
C LEU A 430 16.40 -24.57 -3.87
N ILE A 431 16.43 -25.61 -3.03
CA ILE A 431 17.65 -26.36 -2.72
C ILE A 431 17.97 -27.40 -3.82
N LEU A 432 17.01 -27.72 -4.69
CA LEU A 432 17.22 -28.65 -5.79
C LEU A 432 18.19 -28.05 -6.83
N PRO A 433 18.99 -28.89 -7.52
CA PRO A 433 19.81 -28.43 -8.63
C PRO A 433 18.92 -27.96 -9.79
N ARG A 434 19.40 -26.98 -10.54
CA ARG A 434 18.72 -26.47 -11.73
C ARG A 434 18.93 -27.42 -12.90
N LEU A 435 17.84 -27.92 -13.46
CA LEU A 435 17.82 -28.76 -14.66
C LEU A 435 16.70 -28.26 -15.56
N ASP A 436 17.05 -27.65 -16.68
CA ASP A 436 16.11 -27.04 -17.61
C ASP A 436 16.19 -27.76 -18.96
N LEU A 437 15.03 -28.17 -19.50
CA LEU A 437 14.90 -28.61 -20.88
C LEU A 437 14.64 -27.37 -21.74
N VAL A 438 15.47 -27.14 -22.77
CA VAL A 438 15.32 -26.00 -23.69
C VAL A 438 15.25 -26.52 -25.12
N GLY A 439 14.29 -26.01 -25.87
CA GLY A 439 14.17 -26.20 -27.31
C GLY A 439 13.94 -24.86 -27.98
N ARG A 440 14.55 -24.66 -29.14
CA ARG A 440 14.39 -23.47 -29.97
C ARG A 440 14.18 -23.91 -31.40
N TRP A 441 13.32 -23.24 -32.13
CA TRP A 441 13.13 -23.46 -33.55
C TRP A 441 13.00 -22.12 -34.24
N ARG A 442 13.78 -21.89 -35.29
CA ARG A 442 13.81 -20.61 -35.97
C ARG A 442 13.62 -20.78 -37.47
N PHE A 443 12.74 -19.95 -38.03
CA PHE A 443 12.61 -19.75 -39.47
C PHE A 443 13.28 -18.44 -39.84
N LEU A 444 14.09 -18.46 -40.90
CA LEU A 444 14.88 -17.32 -41.34
C LEU A 444 14.42 -16.87 -42.72
N GLY A 445 14.34 -15.56 -42.90
CA GLY A 445 14.04 -14.91 -44.17
C GLY A 445 15.01 -13.76 -44.42
N MET A 446 15.44 -13.62 -45.66
CA MET A 446 16.28 -12.52 -46.13
C MET A 446 15.79 -12.05 -47.51
N GLY A 447 15.82 -10.75 -47.74
CA GLY A 447 15.43 -10.16 -49.03
C GLY A 447 15.90 -8.71 -49.17
N ASN A 448 15.81 -8.16 -50.38
CA ASN A 448 16.01 -6.73 -50.63
C ASN A 448 14.83 -5.90 -50.12
N ASP A 449 13.61 -6.43 -50.25
CA ASP A 449 12.38 -5.82 -49.77
C ASP A 449 11.77 -6.63 -48.62
N LEU A 450 11.07 -5.96 -47.71
CA LEU A 450 10.36 -6.63 -46.63
C LEU A 450 9.15 -7.40 -47.17
N LEU A 451 8.34 -6.76 -48.01
CA LEU A 451 7.10 -7.29 -48.59
C LEU A 451 7.01 -6.89 -50.07
N GLY A 452 6.41 -7.73 -50.90
CA GLY A 452 6.19 -7.48 -52.33
C GLY A 452 6.80 -8.57 -53.21
N GLY A 453 6.11 -8.95 -54.30
CA GLY A 453 6.52 -10.08 -55.15
C GLY A 453 6.53 -11.45 -54.45
N ASN A 454 6.80 -12.52 -55.20
CA ASN A 454 6.87 -13.90 -54.70
C ASN A 454 8.28 -14.53 -54.85
N ASN A 455 9.30 -13.72 -55.10
CA ASN A 455 10.67 -14.20 -55.31
C ASN A 455 11.34 -14.42 -53.95
N ALA A 456 11.66 -15.67 -53.63
CA ALA A 456 12.44 -16.07 -52.47
C ALA A 456 13.94 -16.07 -52.81
N TYR A 457 14.78 -15.67 -51.86
CA TYR A 457 16.23 -15.71 -51.98
C TYR A 457 16.76 -17.10 -51.56
N GLY A 458 17.35 -17.85 -52.49
CA GLY A 458 17.84 -19.22 -52.29
C GLY A 458 19.32 -19.33 -51.87
N ALA A 459 20.04 -18.22 -51.70
CA ALA A 459 21.43 -18.18 -51.21
C ALA A 459 22.47 -19.05 -51.97
N ASN A 460 22.24 -19.34 -53.26
CA ASN A 460 23.08 -20.26 -54.06
C ASN A 460 24.22 -19.57 -54.85
N GLY A 461 24.63 -18.36 -54.44
CA GLY A 461 25.74 -17.60 -55.05
C GLY A 461 25.48 -16.99 -56.44
N ALA A 462 24.54 -17.56 -57.21
CA ALA A 462 24.06 -17.01 -58.49
C ALA A 462 22.72 -16.26 -58.36
N ASP A 463 22.06 -16.36 -57.21
CA ASP A 463 20.74 -15.78 -56.97
C ASP A 463 20.89 -14.34 -56.49
N PRO A 464 20.42 -13.33 -57.26
CA PRO A 464 20.53 -11.94 -56.83
C PRO A 464 19.54 -11.66 -55.70
N LEU A 465 19.99 -10.95 -54.66
CA LEU A 465 19.09 -10.49 -53.61
C LEU A 465 18.12 -9.39 -54.12
N GLU A 466 18.46 -8.72 -55.21
CA GLU A 466 17.62 -7.70 -55.86
C GLU A 466 16.27 -8.27 -56.30
N GLY A 467 15.17 -7.62 -55.91
CA GLY A 467 13.81 -8.06 -56.26
C GLY A 467 13.32 -9.30 -55.50
N THR A 468 14.03 -9.74 -54.45
CA THR A 468 13.59 -10.79 -53.51
C THR A 468 12.95 -10.20 -52.26
N ASN A 469 12.09 -11.00 -51.62
CA ASN A 469 11.30 -10.59 -50.46
C ASN A 469 11.62 -11.46 -49.24
N ALA A 470 11.89 -10.81 -48.10
CA ALA A 470 12.27 -11.50 -46.87
C ALA A 470 11.20 -12.46 -46.33
N TYR A 471 9.92 -12.09 -46.38
CA TYR A 471 8.81 -12.98 -46.02
C TYR A 471 8.60 -14.11 -47.04
N ALA A 472 8.81 -13.86 -48.34
CA ALA A 472 8.74 -14.92 -49.35
C ALA A 472 9.82 -15.99 -49.09
N THR A 473 11.05 -15.56 -48.78
CA THR A 473 12.15 -16.45 -48.35
C THR A 473 11.80 -17.21 -47.08
N LEU A 474 11.19 -16.55 -46.09
CA LEU A 474 10.79 -17.19 -44.84
C LEU A 474 9.72 -18.27 -45.05
N PHE A 475 8.68 -17.99 -45.86
CA PHE A 475 7.61 -18.94 -46.16
C PHE A 475 8.04 -20.07 -47.10
N HIS A 476 9.11 -19.88 -47.88
CA HIS A 476 9.70 -20.95 -48.69
C HIS A 476 10.24 -22.08 -47.80
N GLY A 477 10.68 -21.75 -46.57
CA GLY A 477 11.03 -22.73 -45.55
C GLY A 477 12.37 -23.43 -45.77
N GLU A 478 13.21 -22.98 -46.70
CA GLU A 478 14.55 -23.57 -46.92
C GLU A 478 15.53 -23.27 -45.79
N PHE A 479 15.37 -22.15 -45.07
CA PHE A 479 16.26 -21.73 -44.00
C PHE A 479 15.60 -21.93 -42.63
N GLN A 480 16.03 -22.96 -41.91
CA GLN A 480 15.53 -23.32 -40.58
C GLN A 480 16.68 -23.74 -39.65
N GLU A 481 16.57 -23.39 -38.36
CA GLU A 481 17.50 -23.77 -37.30
C GLU A 481 16.72 -24.41 -36.13
N TRP A 482 17.29 -25.41 -35.46
CA TRP A 482 16.70 -26.06 -34.27
C TRP A 482 17.74 -26.46 -33.23
#